data_AF-A0A448ZFM9-F1
#
_entry.id   AF-A0A448ZFM9-F1
#
_cell.length_a   1.000
_cell.length_b   1.000
_cell.length_c   1.000
_cell.angle_alpha   90.00
_cell.angle_beta   90.00
_cell.angle_gamma   90.00
#
_symmetry.space_group_name_H-M   'P 1'
#
loop_
_entity.id
_entity.type
_entity.pdbx_description
1 polymer ?
#
loop_
_entity_poly.entity_id
_entity_poly.type
_entity_poly.pdbx_seq_one_letter_code
_entity_poly.pdbx_strand_id
1 'polypeptide(L)'
;MPAIYLISGGARSGKSGYAQELCEYLSPNPIYLATSTVFENDNDFAQRVEKHQRDRGDQWITIEEPLEPSKHLEKMKGRVVLVDCCTLWLTNYMMQEGLFSLDENENDKLKKNGSAQDAAERALRKIEKEFDKMTEPWDCTYVIVTNEVGSGTHAHDHVTRKFVDAQGWFNQYVAKRAEAVVHMVCGVPNIVRGPLSKPSLSTAVRASGGLAAPTLHEAQRADMLDHYLSKRSIAMDPKGYFKFRIDRDKKVIFASYHSCIINEKGEFFDLHGNRLTCHGKSPEPVRTWECRTAKELTTELLEKWDMADKVLSVGHGGYIGREAQKAEDALYSGRDYRQD
;
A
#
# COMPACT_ATOMS: atom_id res chain seq x y z
N MET A 1 15.76 4.89 -0.22
CA MET A 1 16.44 3.62 -0.56
C MET A 1 15.69 3.02 -1.74
N PRO A 2 16.39 2.49 -2.74
CA PRO A 2 15.79 1.75 -3.85
C PRO A 2 14.95 0.59 -3.29
N ALA A 3 13.78 0.36 -3.90
CA ALA A 3 12.80 -0.64 -3.45
C ALA A 3 11.83 -0.95 -4.60
N ILE A 4 11.21 -2.12 -4.57
CA ILE A 4 10.22 -2.63 -5.49
C ILE A 4 8.91 -2.92 -4.72
N TYR A 5 7.85 -2.22 -5.09
CA TYR A 5 6.49 -2.46 -4.61
C TYR A 5 5.69 -3.12 -5.72
N LEU A 6 5.02 -4.23 -5.44
CA LEU A 6 4.13 -4.90 -6.38
C LEU A 6 2.67 -4.66 -5.99
N ILE A 7 1.89 -4.05 -6.89
CA ILE A 7 0.46 -3.81 -6.73
C ILE A 7 -0.30 -4.70 -7.73
N SER A 8 -0.86 -5.79 -7.22
CA SER A 8 -1.69 -6.75 -7.93
C SER A 8 -3.18 -6.41 -7.76
N GLY A 9 -4.03 -6.89 -8.67
CA GLY A 9 -5.48 -6.87 -8.49
C GLY A 9 -6.25 -7.14 -9.78
N GLY A 10 -7.56 -7.36 -9.66
CA GLY A 10 -8.41 -7.54 -10.82
C GLY A 10 -8.53 -6.29 -11.72
N ALA A 11 -9.28 -6.41 -12.82
CA ALA A 11 -9.69 -5.25 -13.59
C ALA A 11 -10.58 -4.34 -12.71
N ARG A 12 -10.35 -3.02 -12.78
CA ARG A 12 -11.10 -2.00 -12.01
C ARG A 12 -11.07 -2.20 -10.48
N SER A 13 -10.05 -2.86 -9.94
CA SER A 13 -9.90 -3.07 -8.50
C SER A 13 -9.36 -1.86 -7.72
N GLY A 14 -9.02 -0.75 -8.40
CA GLY A 14 -8.41 0.44 -7.80
C GLY A 14 -6.88 0.44 -7.78
N LYS A 15 -6.21 -0.56 -8.37
CA LYS A 15 -4.74 -0.69 -8.33
C LYS A 15 -3.94 0.47 -8.93
N SER A 16 -4.37 1.03 -10.06
CA SER A 16 -3.66 2.16 -10.69
C SER A 16 -3.75 3.43 -9.83
N GLY A 17 -4.92 3.71 -9.24
CA GLY A 17 -5.09 4.85 -8.32
C GLY A 17 -4.23 4.71 -7.06
N TYR A 18 -4.27 3.54 -6.42
CA TYR A 18 -3.43 3.25 -5.26
C TYR A 18 -1.92 3.36 -5.58
N ALA A 19 -1.50 2.85 -6.74
CA ALA A 19 -0.11 2.93 -7.17
C ALA A 19 0.33 4.38 -7.46
N GLN A 20 -0.55 5.21 -8.03
CA GLN A 20 -0.31 6.63 -8.27
C GLN A 20 -0.13 7.39 -6.94
N GLU A 21 -1.07 7.22 -6.01
CA GLU A 21 -0.99 7.85 -4.67
C GLU A 21 0.30 7.46 -3.93
N LEU A 22 0.70 6.18 -4.03
CA LEU A 22 1.96 5.71 -3.47
C LEU A 22 3.17 6.41 -4.11
N CYS A 23 3.18 6.60 -5.42
CA CYS A 23 4.27 7.28 -6.11
C CYS A 23 4.38 8.76 -5.73
N GLU A 24 3.25 9.46 -5.67
CA GLU A 24 3.17 10.89 -5.28
C GLU A 24 3.58 11.08 -3.81
N TYR A 25 3.29 10.11 -2.95
CA TYR A 25 3.77 10.09 -1.57
C TYR A 25 5.29 9.90 -1.48
N LEU A 26 5.86 9.03 -2.33
CA LEU A 26 7.29 8.70 -2.30
C LEU A 26 8.18 9.74 -2.99
N SER A 27 7.64 10.51 -3.95
CA SER A 27 8.40 11.50 -4.70
C SER A 27 7.52 12.67 -5.16
N PRO A 28 8.03 13.92 -5.07
CA PRO A 28 7.34 15.07 -5.64
C PRO A 28 7.37 15.09 -7.18
N ASN A 29 8.22 14.29 -7.84
CA ASN A 29 8.32 14.22 -9.29
C ASN A 29 8.45 12.75 -9.75
N PRO A 30 7.37 11.95 -9.68
CA PRO A 30 7.41 10.55 -10.11
C PRO A 30 7.47 10.42 -11.64
N ILE A 31 7.97 9.28 -12.11
CA ILE A 31 7.96 8.89 -13.52
C ILE A 31 6.86 7.87 -13.73
N TYR A 32 6.07 8.04 -14.78
CA TYR A 32 5.16 7.02 -15.26
C TYR A 32 5.78 6.31 -16.45
N LEU A 33 6.08 5.02 -16.28
CA LEU A 33 6.54 4.14 -17.33
C LEU A 33 5.35 3.34 -17.88
N ALA A 34 4.86 3.77 -19.04
CA ALA A 34 3.79 3.10 -19.77
C ALA A 34 4.37 1.95 -20.59
N THR A 35 4.00 0.72 -20.25
CA THR A 35 4.39 -0.47 -21.03
C THR A 35 3.33 -0.87 -22.06
N SER A 36 2.16 -0.22 -22.06
CA SER A 36 1.11 -0.50 -23.04
C SER A 36 1.48 0.00 -24.43
N THR A 37 1.18 -0.79 -25.46
CA THR A 37 1.01 -0.27 -26.82
C THR A 37 -0.46 0.12 -27.02
N VAL A 38 -0.71 1.34 -27.53
CA VAL A 38 -2.08 1.73 -27.89
C VAL A 38 -2.44 1.00 -29.18
N PHE A 39 -3.38 0.05 -29.11
CA PHE A 39 -3.91 -0.60 -30.31
C PHE A 39 -4.86 0.37 -31.02
N GLU A 40 -4.62 0.61 -32.31
CA GLU A 40 -5.38 1.59 -33.13
C GLU A 40 -6.90 1.34 -33.17
N ASN A 41 -7.37 0.17 -32.74
CA ASN A 41 -8.77 -0.24 -32.79
C ASN A 41 -9.47 -0.30 -31.42
N ASP A 42 -8.84 0.15 -30.32
CA ASP A 42 -9.46 0.19 -28.99
C ASP A 42 -9.66 1.64 -28.51
N ASN A 43 -10.72 2.27 -29.03
CA ASN A 43 -11.14 3.62 -28.64
C ASN A 43 -11.41 3.74 -27.13
N ASP A 44 -11.83 2.65 -26.50
CA ASP A 44 -12.15 2.56 -25.08
C ASP A 44 -10.87 2.60 -24.22
N PHE A 45 -9.80 1.96 -24.70
CA PHE A 45 -8.46 2.05 -24.11
C PHE A 45 -7.82 3.42 -24.34
N ALA A 46 -7.94 3.97 -25.55
CA ALA A 46 -7.39 5.29 -25.88
C ALA A 46 -7.99 6.41 -24.99
N GLN A 47 -9.32 6.41 -24.80
CA GLN A 47 -9.99 7.36 -23.90
C GLN A 47 -9.54 7.22 -22.44
N ARG A 48 -9.23 5.99 -21.98
CA ARG A 48 -8.72 5.76 -20.62
C ARG A 48 -7.29 6.24 -20.45
N VAL A 49 -6.44 6.07 -21.47
CA VAL A 49 -5.07 6.58 -21.48
C VAL A 49 -5.09 8.11 -21.43
N GLU A 50 -5.89 8.76 -22.27
CA GLU A 50 -6.03 10.22 -22.23
C GLU A 50 -6.57 10.73 -20.89
N LYS A 51 -7.54 10.02 -20.30
CA LYS A 51 -8.04 10.38 -18.98
C LYS A 51 -6.96 10.24 -17.92
N HIS A 52 -6.20 9.15 -17.90
CA HIS A 52 -5.08 8.98 -16.97
C HIS A 52 -3.98 10.02 -17.21
N GLN A 53 -3.68 10.39 -18.45
CA GLN A 53 -2.73 11.46 -18.76
C GLN A 53 -3.22 12.81 -18.24
N ARG A 54 -4.52 13.11 -18.35
CA ARG A 54 -5.15 14.34 -17.83
C ARG A 54 -5.26 14.37 -16.29
N ASP A 55 -5.52 13.24 -15.67
CA ASP A 55 -5.65 13.12 -14.21
C ASP A 55 -4.29 13.20 -13.49
N ARG A 56 -3.17 13.10 -14.23
CA ARG A 56 -1.80 13.30 -13.72
C ARG A 56 -1.42 14.78 -13.82
N GLY A 57 -0.99 15.37 -12.70
CA GLY A 57 -0.53 16.75 -12.67
C GLY A 57 0.86 16.94 -13.30
N ASP A 58 1.26 18.21 -13.48
CA ASP A 58 2.51 18.63 -14.13
C ASP A 58 3.79 18.05 -13.50
N GLN A 59 3.68 17.50 -12.29
CA GLN A 59 4.78 16.83 -11.60
C GLN A 59 5.21 15.49 -12.23
N TRP A 60 4.37 14.89 -13.08
CA TRP A 60 4.63 13.59 -13.68
C TRP A 60 5.44 13.69 -14.97
N ILE A 61 6.44 12.82 -15.12
CA ILE A 61 7.15 12.61 -16.39
C ILE A 61 6.70 11.26 -16.96
N THR A 62 6.18 11.25 -18.19
CA THR A 62 5.77 10.02 -18.87
C THR A 62 6.87 9.49 -19.79
N ILE A 63 7.16 8.21 -19.69
CA ILE A 63 8.01 7.44 -20.60
C ILE A 63 7.16 6.32 -21.18
N GLU A 64 7.02 6.29 -22.49
CA GLU A 64 6.35 5.20 -23.21
C GLU A 64 7.41 4.26 -23.74
N GLU A 65 7.50 3.06 -23.16
CA GLU A 65 8.48 2.05 -23.57
C GLU A 65 7.87 0.65 -23.36
N PRO A 66 7.33 0.04 -24.43
CA PRO A 66 6.53 -1.18 -24.33
C PRO A 66 7.34 -2.46 -24.18
N LEU A 67 8.63 -2.45 -24.50
CA LEU A 67 9.46 -3.66 -24.50
C LEU A 67 10.69 -3.51 -23.62
N GLU A 68 11.47 -2.45 -23.78
CA GLU A 68 12.82 -2.37 -23.19
C GLU A 68 12.99 -1.18 -22.23
N PRO A 69 12.27 -1.14 -21.09
CA PRO A 69 12.41 -0.09 -20.07
C PRO A 69 13.85 0.22 -19.64
N SER A 70 14.75 -0.77 -19.68
CA SER A 70 16.15 -0.57 -19.28
C SER A 70 16.90 0.45 -20.15
N LYS A 71 16.40 0.79 -21.34
CA LYS A 71 16.97 1.86 -22.18
C LYS A 71 16.84 3.25 -21.55
N HIS A 72 15.92 3.43 -20.61
CA HIS A 72 15.64 4.72 -19.97
C HIS A 72 16.21 4.82 -18.55
N LEU A 73 17.12 3.93 -18.16
CA LEU A 73 17.72 3.92 -16.80
C LEU A 73 18.28 5.28 -16.38
N GLU A 74 19.00 5.98 -17.26
CA GLU A 74 19.53 7.31 -16.95
C GLU A 74 18.45 8.35 -16.64
N LYS A 75 17.27 8.25 -17.26
CA LYS A 75 16.12 9.12 -16.96
C LYS A 75 15.46 8.75 -15.64
N MET A 76 15.49 7.47 -15.28
CA MET A 76 14.84 6.91 -14.09
C MET A 76 15.71 7.03 -12.84
N LYS A 77 17.02 7.14 -12.99
CA LYS A 77 18.02 7.16 -11.93
C LYS A 77 17.63 8.05 -10.75
N GLY A 78 17.55 7.46 -9.55
CA GLY A 78 17.22 8.18 -8.32
C GLY A 78 15.76 8.59 -8.18
N ARG A 79 14.87 8.14 -9.08
CA ARG A 79 13.45 8.52 -9.11
C ARG A 79 12.56 7.39 -8.61
N VAL A 80 11.30 7.75 -8.37
CA VAL A 80 10.20 6.81 -8.18
C VAL A 80 9.54 6.59 -9.54
N VAL A 81 9.41 5.33 -9.95
CA VAL A 81 8.91 4.93 -11.26
C VAL A 81 7.68 4.04 -11.08
N LEU A 82 6.54 4.49 -11.59
CA LEU A 82 5.32 3.72 -11.71
C LEU A 82 5.36 2.92 -13.01
N VAL A 83 5.40 1.59 -12.94
CA VAL A 83 5.36 0.69 -14.09
C VAL A 83 3.93 0.18 -14.27
N ASP A 84 3.24 0.66 -15.31
CA ASP A 84 1.85 0.24 -15.63
C ASP A 84 1.79 -0.33 -17.07
N CYS A 85 1.60 -1.63 -17.26
CA CYS A 85 1.63 -2.71 -16.25
C CYS A 85 2.41 -3.93 -16.75
N CYS A 86 2.83 -4.79 -15.82
CA CYS A 86 3.47 -6.08 -16.14
C CYS A 86 2.64 -6.94 -17.09
N THR A 87 1.31 -6.85 -17.02
CA THR A 87 0.41 -7.65 -17.86
C THR A 87 0.56 -7.29 -19.33
N LEU A 88 0.47 -6.00 -19.67
CA LEU A 88 0.65 -5.56 -21.05
C LEU A 88 2.10 -5.68 -21.51
N TRP A 89 3.06 -5.52 -20.60
CA TRP A 89 4.46 -5.74 -20.91
C TRP A 89 4.74 -7.19 -21.35
N LEU A 90 4.18 -8.18 -20.62
CA LEU A 90 4.27 -9.58 -21.02
C LEU A 90 3.54 -9.84 -22.34
N THR A 91 2.35 -9.25 -22.53
CA THR A 91 1.61 -9.34 -23.79
C THR A 91 2.45 -8.86 -24.98
N ASN A 92 3.16 -7.74 -24.86
CA ASN A 92 4.01 -7.23 -25.94
C ASN A 92 5.13 -8.22 -26.31
N TYR A 93 5.79 -8.83 -25.32
CA TYR A 93 6.78 -9.86 -25.59
C TYR A 93 6.17 -11.12 -26.21
N MET A 94 4.98 -11.54 -25.78
CA MET A 94 4.27 -12.67 -26.38
C MET A 94 3.86 -12.40 -27.83
N MET A 95 3.45 -11.16 -28.14
CA MET A 95 3.21 -10.73 -29.52
C MET A 95 4.50 -10.80 -30.35
N GLN A 96 5.63 -10.31 -29.82
CA GLN A 96 6.92 -10.40 -30.51
C GLN A 96 7.36 -11.85 -30.76
N GLU A 97 7.04 -12.77 -29.84
CA GLU A 97 7.29 -14.20 -29.98
C GLU A 97 6.27 -14.94 -30.86
N GLY A 98 5.26 -14.23 -31.37
CA GLY A 98 4.26 -14.76 -32.29
C GLY A 98 3.18 -15.62 -31.64
N LEU A 99 2.98 -15.54 -30.31
CA LEU A 99 2.03 -16.40 -29.59
C LEU A 99 0.58 -16.24 -30.10
N PHE A 100 0.18 -15.02 -30.45
CA PHE A 100 -1.18 -14.68 -30.91
C PHE A 100 -1.37 -14.81 -32.43
N SER A 101 -0.32 -15.20 -33.17
CA SER A 101 -0.37 -15.43 -34.62
C SER A 101 -0.43 -16.92 -34.96
N LEU A 102 -0.62 -17.78 -33.95
CA LEU A 102 -0.77 -19.22 -34.10
C LEU A 102 -2.26 -19.53 -34.33
N ASP A 103 -2.71 -19.50 -35.58
CA ASP A 103 -4.03 -20.00 -35.93
C ASP A 103 -4.16 -21.49 -35.57
N GLU A 104 -5.27 -21.88 -34.95
CA GLU A 104 -5.59 -23.29 -34.61
C GLU A 104 -5.73 -24.20 -35.85
N ASN A 105 -5.63 -23.66 -37.08
CA ASN A 105 -5.98 -24.35 -38.32
C ASN A 105 -4.87 -24.54 -39.38
N GLU A 106 -3.61 -24.11 -39.19
CA GLU A 106 -2.56 -24.40 -40.19
C GLU A 106 -1.53 -25.42 -39.70
N ASN A 107 -1.76 -26.66 -40.12
CA ASN A 107 -0.89 -27.84 -40.02
C ASN A 107 0.46 -27.71 -40.77
N ASP A 108 0.94 -26.51 -41.19
CA ASP A 108 2.07 -26.46 -42.12
C ASP A 108 3.04 -25.25 -42.06
N LYS A 109 3.04 -24.45 -40.98
CA LYS A 109 4.10 -23.40 -40.80
C LYS A 109 4.81 -23.38 -39.43
N LEU A 110 4.37 -24.19 -38.47
CA LEU A 110 5.08 -24.39 -37.20
C LEU A 110 6.28 -25.36 -37.34
N LYS A 111 7.32 -24.96 -38.07
CA LYS A 111 8.65 -25.60 -37.94
C LYS A 111 9.84 -24.64 -37.85
N LYS A 112 9.64 -23.33 -37.95
CA LYS A 112 10.75 -22.37 -37.77
C LYS A 112 10.85 -21.75 -36.37
N ASN A 113 9.73 -21.54 -35.66
CA ASN A 113 9.72 -20.75 -34.41
C ASN A 113 9.15 -21.50 -33.17
N GLY A 114 8.96 -22.83 -33.24
CA GLY A 114 8.47 -23.65 -32.12
C GLY A 114 6.95 -23.58 -31.88
N SER A 115 6.51 -24.24 -30.81
CA SER A 115 5.12 -24.32 -30.35
C SER A 115 4.65 -23.07 -29.59
N ALA A 116 3.34 -22.96 -29.33
CA ALA A 116 2.79 -21.91 -28.46
C ALA A 116 3.39 -21.92 -27.04
N GLN A 117 3.75 -23.11 -26.54
CA GLN A 117 4.50 -23.24 -25.29
C GLN A 117 5.86 -22.57 -25.41
N ASP A 118 6.60 -22.85 -26.49
CA ASP A 118 7.93 -22.30 -26.71
C ASP A 118 7.89 -20.77 -26.85
N ALA A 119 6.85 -20.22 -27.50
CA ALA A 119 6.65 -18.78 -27.63
C ALA A 119 6.40 -18.11 -26.26
N ALA A 120 5.50 -18.67 -25.44
CA ALA A 120 5.22 -18.15 -24.11
C ALA A 120 6.45 -18.22 -23.17
N GLU A 121 7.21 -19.32 -23.23
CA GLU A 121 8.44 -19.47 -22.44
C GLU A 121 9.54 -18.49 -22.86
N ARG A 122 9.73 -18.26 -24.17
CA ARG A 122 10.68 -17.27 -24.67
C ARG A 122 10.29 -15.85 -24.25
N ALA A 123 8.99 -15.53 -24.34
CA ALA A 123 8.48 -14.24 -23.89
C ALA A 123 8.72 -14.03 -22.38
N LEU A 124 8.41 -15.04 -21.56
CA LEU A 124 8.66 -15.01 -20.11
C LEU A 124 10.15 -14.80 -19.81
N ARG A 125 11.05 -15.55 -20.46
CA ARG A 125 12.51 -15.38 -20.26
C ARG A 125 13.00 -13.99 -20.66
N LYS A 126 12.45 -13.42 -21.74
CA LYS A 126 12.82 -12.08 -22.22
C LYS A 126 12.40 -10.99 -21.24
N ILE A 127 11.15 -11.03 -20.76
CA ILE A 127 10.66 -10.04 -19.79
C ILE A 127 11.36 -10.17 -18.44
N GLU A 128 11.65 -11.39 -17.97
CA GLU A 128 12.43 -11.61 -16.74
C GLU A 128 13.84 -11.01 -16.86
N LYS A 129 14.51 -11.25 -17.99
CA LYS A 129 15.82 -10.67 -18.26
C LYS A 129 15.78 -9.14 -18.32
N GLU A 130 14.75 -8.58 -18.93
CA GLU A 130 14.59 -7.13 -19.02
C GLU A 130 14.24 -6.49 -17.67
N PHE A 131 13.41 -7.16 -16.88
CA PHE A 131 13.10 -6.79 -15.50
C PHE A 131 14.38 -6.75 -14.64
N ASP A 132 15.21 -7.79 -14.72
CA ASP A 132 16.48 -7.84 -14.00
C ASP A 132 17.38 -6.67 -14.43
N LYS A 133 17.59 -6.42 -15.73
CA LYS A 133 18.37 -5.25 -16.20
C LYS A 133 17.85 -3.91 -15.70
N MET A 134 16.52 -3.75 -15.65
CA MET A 134 15.88 -2.51 -15.18
C MET A 134 16.13 -2.30 -13.68
N THR A 135 16.17 -3.38 -12.90
CA THR A 135 16.19 -3.31 -11.42
C THR A 135 17.58 -3.51 -10.81
N GLU A 136 18.50 -4.15 -11.53
CA GLU A 136 19.87 -4.47 -11.11
C GLU A 136 20.71 -3.25 -10.69
N PRO A 137 20.62 -2.06 -11.33
CA PRO A 137 21.36 -0.88 -10.88
C PRO A 137 21.02 -0.44 -9.45
N TRP A 138 19.87 -0.86 -8.92
CA TRP A 138 19.42 -0.59 -7.55
C TRP A 138 19.60 0.88 -7.15
N ASP A 139 19.08 1.79 -7.97
CA ASP A 139 19.16 3.24 -7.76
C ASP A 139 17.80 3.94 -7.88
N CYS A 140 16.74 3.18 -8.19
CA CYS A 140 15.37 3.66 -8.37
C CYS A 140 14.41 2.96 -7.39
N THR A 141 13.27 3.60 -7.12
CA THR A 141 12.15 2.94 -6.47
C THR A 141 11.09 2.61 -7.52
N TYR A 142 10.74 1.35 -7.68
CA TYR A 142 9.73 0.88 -8.64
C TYR A 142 8.42 0.57 -7.94
N VAL A 143 7.32 1.16 -8.40
CA VAL A 143 5.96 0.76 -8.04
C VAL A 143 5.37 0.08 -9.27
N ILE A 144 5.14 -1.23 -9.17
CA ILE A 144 4.86 -2.08 -10.31
C ILE A 144 3.42 -2.57 -10.24
N VAL A 145 2.64 -2.27 -11.26
CA VAL A 145 1.25 -2.68 -11.36
C VAL A 145 1.15 -3.95 -12.20
N THR A 146 0.33 -4.90 -11.74
CA THR A 146 0.00 -6.10 -12.51
C THR A 146 -1.45 -6.52 -12.29
N ASN A 147 -2.05 -7.19 -13.27
CA ASN A 147 -3.35 -7.82 -13.09
C ASN A 147 -3.21 -9.20 -12.44
N GLU A 148 -4.16 -9.52 -11.56
CA GLU A 148 -4.40 -10.90 -11.14
C GLU A 148 -5.45 -11.53 -12.07
N VAL A 149 -5.03 -12.55 -12.83
CA VAL A 149 -5.84 -13.19 -13.88
C VAL A 149 -6.04 -14.70 -13.64
N GLY A 150 -5.36 -15.27 -12.64
CA GLY A 150 -5.37 -16.71 -12.38
C GLY A 150 -6.51 -17.20 -11.48
N SER A 151 -7.34 -16.30 -10.94
CA SER A 151 -8.42 -16.65 -9.99
C SER A 151 -9.76 -17.04 -10.64
N GLY A 152 -9.82 -17.08 -11.98
CA GLY A 152 -11.01 -17.50 -12.74
C GLY A 152 -11.00 -18.99 -13.11
N THR A 153 -12.02 -19.43 -13.85
CA THR A 153 -12.03 -20.77 -14.46
C THR A 153 -10.92 -20.90 -15.51
N HIS A 154 -10.40 -22.11 -15.71
CA HIS A 154 -9.42 -22.36 -16.77
C HIS A 154 -9.94 -21.86 -18.13
N ALA A 155 -9.09 -21.12 -18.85
CA ALA A 155 -9.44 -20.63 -20.16
C ALA A 155 -9.71 -21.80 -21.13
N HIS A 156 -10.72 -21.65 -21.99
CA HIS A 156 -11.10 -22.67 -22.97
C HIS A 156 -10.10 -22.77 -24.13
N ASP A 157 -9.48 -21.65 -24.50
CA ASP A 157 -8.51 -21.51 -25.58
C ASP A 157 -7.07 -21.81 -25.10
N HIS A 158 -6.27 -22.46 -25.96
CA HIS A 158 -4.90 -22.87 -25.63
C HIS A 158 -3.95 -21.69 -25.42
N VAL A 159 -4.00 -20.66 -26.27
CA VAL A 159 -3.17 -19.46 -26.18
C VAL A 159 -3.45 -18.71 -24.89
N THR A 160 -4.72 -18.59 -24.52
CA THR A 160 -5.16 -17.92 -23.30
C THR A 160 -4.66 -18.64 -22.04
N ARG A 161 -4.66 -19.99 -22.03
CA ARG A 161 -4.04 -20.75 -20.93
C ARG A 161 -2.55 -20.45 -20.80
N LYS A 162 -1.81 -20.41 -21.91
CA LYS A 162 -0.37 -20.09 -21.89
C LYS A 162 -0.10 -18.68 -21.41
N PHE A 163 -0.95 -17.72 -21.77
CA PHE A 163 -0.89 -16.36 -21.26
C PHE A 163 -1.11 -16.33 -19.73
N VAL A 164 -2.17 -16.95 -19.22
CA VAL A 164 -2.49 -16.96 -17.79
C VAL A 164 -1.36 -17.62 -16.98
N ASP A 165 -0.84 -18.76 -17.44
CA ASP A 165 0.28 -19.46 -16.80
C ASP A 165 1.52 -18.56 -16.72
N ALA A 166 1.96 -18.00 -17.85
CA ALA A 166 3.14 -17.14 -17.91
C ALA A 166 2.94 -15.83 -17.12
N GLN A 167 1.74 -15.25 -17.11
CA GLN A 167 1.42 -14.09 -16.27
C GLN A 167 1.55 -14.43 -14.79
N GLY A 168 1.05 -15.60 -14.37
CA GLY A 168 1.21 -16.09 -13.00
C GLY A 168 2.67 -16.31 -12.63
N TRP A 169 3.47 -16.89 -13.52
CA TRP A 169 4.92 -17.05 -13.31
C TRP A 169 5.64 -15.72 -13.21
N PHE A 170 5.34 -14.76 -14.09
CA PHE A 170 5.96 -13.45 -14.04
C PHE A 170 5.53 -12.65 -12.79
N ASN A 171 4.26 -12.72 -12.40
CA ASN A 171 3.78 -12.14 -11.13
C ASN A 171 4.56 -12.71 -9.94
N GLN A 172 4.78 -14.03 -9.89
CA GLN A 172 5.61 -14.66 -8.86
C GLN A 172 7.07 -14.22 -8.92
N TYR A 173 7.63 -14.06 -10.12
CA TYR A 173 9.00 -13.64 -10.34
C TYR A 173 9.27 -12.21 -9.83
N VAL A 174 8.38 -11.28 -10.18
CA VAL A 174 8.41 -9.89 -9.70
C VAL A 174 8.14 -9.87 -8.20
N ALA A 175 7.12 -10.61 -7.73
CA ALA A 175 6.83 -10.72 -6.32
C ALA A 175 8.08 -11.15 -5.56
N LYS A 176 8.78 -12.23 -5.91
CA LYS A 176 10.00 -12.67 -5.17
C LYS A 176 11.05 -11.58 -4.95
N ARG A 177 11.12 -10.56 -5.82
CA ARG A 177 12.05 -9.42 -5.71
C ARG A 177 11.45 -8.18 -5.04
N ALA A 178 10.12 -8.13 -4.89
CA ALA A 178 9.42 -7.02 -4.28
C ALA A 178 9.49 -7.07 -2.74
N GLU A 179 9.81 -5.94 -2.11
CA GLU A 179 9.77 -5.74 -0.67
C GLU A 179 8.35 -5.83 -0.14
N ALA A 180 7.39 -5.34 -0.93
CA ALA A 180 5.98 -5.36 -0.55
C ALA A 180 5.07 -5.78 -1.71
N VAL A 181 4.01 -6.51 -1.37
CA VAL A 181 3.00 -7.00 -2.31
C VAL A 181 1.61 -6.62 -1.78
N VAL A 182 0.91 -5.76 -2.50
CA VAL A 182 -0.51 -5.43 -2.29
C VAL A 182 -1.35 -6.20 -3.29
N HIS A 183 -2.46 -6.76 -2.85
CA HIS A 183 -3.55 -7.18 -3.71
C HIS A 183 -4.76 -6.26 -3.51
N MET A 184 -5.21 -5.61 -4.57
CA MET A 184 -6.31 -4.64 -4.54
C MET A 184 -7.63 -5.33 -4.84
N VAL A 185 -8.63 -5.11 -3.98
CA VAL A 185 -10.00 -5.63 -4.12
C VAL A 185 -10.99 -4.51 -3.84
N CYS A 186 -11.85 -4.18 -4.81
CA CYS A 186 -12.89 -3.14 -4.64
C CYS A 186 -12.36 -1.78 -4.14
N GLY A 187 -11.16 -1.37 -4.56
CA GLY A 187 -10.50 -0.15 -4.10
C GLY A 187 -9.79 -0.27 -2.75
N VAL A 188 -9.87 -1.44 -2.10
CA VAL A 188 -9.26 -1.69 -0.78
C VAL A 188 -7.93 -2.44 -0.95
N PRO A 189 -6.83 -1.93 -0.37
CA PRO A 189 -5.55 -2.63 -0.37
C PRO A 189 -5.54 -3.79 0.63
N ASN A 190 -5.29 -5.00 0.14
CA ASN A 190 -4.96 -6.16 0.97
C ASN A 190 -3.45 -6.41 0.94
N ILE A 191 -2.79 -6.32 2.08
CA ILE A 191 -1.34 -6.41 2.20
C ILE A 191 -0.96 -7.89 2.29
N VAL A 192 -0.40 -8.43 1.21
CA VAL A 192 -0.05 -9.86 1.13
C VAL A 192 1.35 -10.10 1.71
N ARG A 193 2.30 -9.22 1.43
CA ARG A 193 3.66 -9.32 1.97
C ARG A 193 4.29 -7.94 2.16
N GLY A 194 5.17 -7.85 3.15
CA GLY A 194 5.85 -6.62 3.53
C GLY A 194 4.92 -5.72 4.35
N PRO A 195 5.45 -4.79 5.14
CA PRO A 195 4.62 -3.75 5.70
C PRO A 195 4.17 -2.83 4.55
N LEU A 196 2.91 -2.97 4.12
CA LEU A 196 2.20 -1.90 3.43
C LEU A 196 1.29 -1.14 4.41
N SER A 197 1.65 -1.16 5.69
CA SER A 197 1.26 -0.09 6.60
C SER A 197 2.10 1.15 6.25
N LYS A 198 1.51 2.36 6.40
CA LYS A 198 2.28 3.60 6.64
C LYS A 198 3.51 3.25 7.51
N PRO A 199 4.71 3.69 7.14
CA PRO A 199 5.96 2.97 7.37
C PRO A 199 6.08 2.49 8.82
N SER A 200 6.21 1.17 9.02
CA SER A 200 6.81 0.66 10.24
C SER A 200 8.32 0.58 10.01
N LEU A 201 9.07 1.37 10.78
CA LEU A 201 10.51 1.30 10.86
C LEU A 201 10.98 -0.15 11.11
N SER A 202 11.95 -0.56 10.30
CA SER A 202 12.89 -1.66 10.52
C SER A 202 12.42 -3.10 10.27
N THR A 203 13.01 -3.69 9.23
CA THR A 203 13.86 -4.89 9.43
C THR A 203 15.03 -4.81 8.47
N ALA A 204 15.90 -3.83 8.74
CA ALA A 204 17.32 -4.09 8.51
C ALA A 204 17.68 -5.31 9.37
N VAL A 205 18.30 -6.29 8.74
CA VAL A 205 19.08 -7.31 9.41
C VAL A 205 19.85 -6.63 10.53
N ARG A 206 19.66 -7.11 11.77
CA ARG A 206 20.50 -6.75 12.92
C ARG A 206 21.93 -7.17 12.59
N ALA A 207 22.66 -6.28 11.92
CA ALA A 207 24.07 -6.14 12.18
C ALA A 207 24.16 -5.60 13.62
N SER A 208 24.85 -6.35 14.46
CA SER A 208 25.12 -6.06 15.86
C SER A 208 25.99 -4.81 16.00
N GLY A 209 25.40 -3.64 15.78
CA GLY A 209 25.96 -2.34 16.10
C GLY A 209 24.85 -1.48 16.67
N GLY A 210 25.02 -0.96 17.89
CA GLY A 210 24.05 -0.05 18.49
C GLY A 210 23.72 1.09 17.51
N LEU A 211 22.44 1.43 17.42
CA LEU A 211 21.99 2.57 16.62
C LEU A 211 22.76 3.81 17.06
N ALA A 212 23.44 4.47 16.12
CA ALA A 212 23.97 5.80 16.35
C ALA A 212 22.81 6.77 16.62
N ALA A 213 23.06 7.82 17.41
CA ALA A 213 22.05 8.85 17.67
C ALA A 213 21.57 9.46 16.34
N PRO A 214 20.24 9.68 16.18
CA PRO A 214 19.69 10.19 14.94
C PRO A 214 20.25 11.57 14.61
N THR A 215 20.48 11.84 13.33
CA THR A 215 20.85 13.17 12.85
C THR A 215 19.67 14.14 13.01
N LEU A 216 19.94 15.46 13.09
CA LEU A 216 18.91 16.50 13.25
C LEU A 216 17.80 16.40 12.18
N HIS A 217 18.19 16.11 10.95
CA HIS A 217 17.28 15.96 9.82
C HIS A 217 16.41 14.69 9.91
N GLU A 218 16.93 13.60 10.47
CA GLU A 218 16.15 12.39 10.72
C GLU A 218 15.12 12.60 11.84
N ALA A 219 15.48 13.36 12.88
CA ALA A 219 14.55 13.76 13.94
C ALA A 219 13.41 14.64 13.39
N GLN A 220 13.74 15.64 12.56
CA GLN A 220 12.73 16.49 11.92
C GLN A 220 11.78 15.70 11.00
N ARG A 221 12.29 14.69 10.29
CA ARG A 221 11.47 13.78 9.48
C ARG A 221 10.53 12.92 10.32
N ALA A 222 11.00 12.42 11.47
CA ALA A 222 10.19 11.65 12.40
C ALA A 222 9.04 12.49 12.97
N ASP A 223 9.30 13.74 13.36
CA ASP A 223 8.28 14.67 13.86
C ASP A 223 7.21 14.99 12.80
N MET A 224 7.61 15.22 11.54
CA MET A 224 6.66 15.44 10.45
C MET A 224 5.79 14.21 10.18
N LEU A 225 6.37 13.02 10.23
CA LEU A 225 5.66 11.76 10.05
C LEU A 225 4.62 11.57 11.16
N ASP A 226 5.01 11.77 12.42
CA ASP A 226 4.10 11.67 13.57
C ASP A 226 2.90 12.63 13.39
N HIS A 227 3.16 13.90 13.06
CA HIS A 227 2.12 14.89 12.79
C HIS A 227 1.14 14.48 11.68
N TYR A 228 1.63 13.87 10.60
CA TYR A 228 0.80 13.39 9.50
C TYR A 228 -0.03 12.16 9.89
N LEU A 229 0.56 11.25 10.68
CA LEU A 229 -0.15 10.08 11.18
C LEU A 229 -1.27 10.49 12.12
N SER A 230 -1.07 11.48 12.99
CA SER A 230 -2.08 11.99 13.92
C SER A 230 -3.31 12.62 13.26
N LYS A 231 -3.27 13.01 11.98
CA LYS A 231 -4.40 13.64 11.28
C LYS A 231 -5.20 12.69 10.38
N ARG A 232 -4.88 11.39 10.40
CA ARG A 232 -5.52 10.40 9.52
C ARG A 232 -6.94 10.07 9.99
N SER A 233 -7.78 9.59 9.08
CA SER A 233 -9.07 8.99 9.44
C SER A 233 -8.86 7.69 10.22
N ILE A 234 -9.61 7.52 11.32
CA ILE A 234 -9.59 6.33 12.17
C ILE A 234 -11.04 5.84 12.30
N ALA A 235 -11.27 4.56 11.98
CA ALA A 235 -12.57 3.93 12.22
C ALA A 235 -12.77 3.70 13.72
N MET A 236 -13.97 4.01 14.22
CA MET A 236 -14.33 3.71 15.60
C MET A 236 -14.46 2.19 15.79
N ASP A 237 -13.96 1.68 16.91
CA ASP A 237 -14.06 0.26 17.25
C ASP A 237 -15.46 0.00 17.88
N PRO A 238 -16.21 -1.01 17.41
CA PRO A 238 -17.53 -1.33 17.96
C PRO A 238 -17.50 -1.69 19.45
N LYS A 239 -16.35 -2.09 19.99
CA LYS A 239 -16.24 -2.38 21.42
C LYS A 239 -16.37 -1.10 22.24
N GLY A 240 -15.82 0.01 21.77
CA GLY A 240 -15.86 1.32 22.43
C GLY A 240 -14.75 2.24 21.97
N TYR A 241 -14.58 3.36 22.66
CA TYR A 241 -13.54 4.35 22.37
C TYR A 241 -13.04 5.03 23.63
N PHE A 242 -11.86 5.66 23.52
CA PHE A 242 -11.24 6.41 24.60
C PHE A 242 -11.25 7.90 24.33
N LYS A 243 -11.43 8.68 25.39
CA LYS A 243 -11.16 10.12 25.39
C LYS A 243 -10.04 10.43 26.35
N PHE A 244 -9.08 11.20 25.87
CA PHE A 244 -7.93 11.62 26.66
C PHE A 244 -8.02 13.13 26.92
N ARG A 245 -7.60 13.53 28.12
CA ARG A 245 -7.40 14.93 28.47
C ARG A 245 -6.30 15.03 29.51
N ILE A 246 -5.65 16.19 29.55
CA ILE A 246 -4.63 16.48 30.56
C ILE A 246 -5.11 17.61 31.48
N ASP A 247 -4.67 17.56 32.73
CA ASP A 247 -4.82 18.64 33.71
C ASP A 247 -3.41 19.06 34.14
N ARG A 248 -3.01 20.28 33.73
CA ARG A 248 -1.66 20.79 33.94
C ARG A 248 -1.41 21.19 35.39
N ASP A 249 -2.43 21.70 36.08
CA ASP A 249 -2.30 22.14 37.46
C ASP A 249 -2.08 20.95 38.39
N LYS A 250 -2.81 19.86 38.13
CA LYS A 250 -2.68 18.60 38.88
C LYS A 250 -1.58 17.68 38.36
N LYS A 251 -1.05 17.96 37.16
CA LYS A 251 -0.08 17.11 36.42
C LYS A 251 -0.59 15.68 36.24
N VAL A 252 -1.80 15.54 35.73
CA VAL A 252 -2.43 14.24 35.50
C VAL A 252 -2.99 14.10 34.09
N ILE A 253 -2.97 12.86 33.62
CA ILE A 253 -3.57 12.37 32.38
C ILE A 253 -4.86 11.65 32.78
N PHE A 254 -5.95 11.99 32.11
CA PHE A 254 -7.20 11.26 32.20
C PHE A 254 -7.42 10.47 30.93
N ALA A 255 -7.79 9.20 31.08
CA ALA A 255 -8.38 8.41 30.01
C ALA A 255 -9.78 7.98 30.42
N SER A 256 -10.75 8.18 29.55
CA SER A 256 -12.14 7.83 29.78
C SER A 256 -12.60 6.85 28.72
N TYR A 257 -13.03 5.67 29.15
CA TYR A 257 -13.59 4.66 28.26
C TYR A 257 -15.09 4.86 28.10
N HIS A 258 -15.56 4.85 26.85
CA HIS A 258 -16.96 4.95 26.49
C HIS A 258 -17.34 3.75 25.61
N SER A 259 -18.46 3.11 25.93
CA SER A 259 -19.10 2.14 25.05
C SER A 259 -19.86 2.85 23.93
N CYS A 260 -20.06 2.15 22.83
CA CYS A 260 -20.86 2.63 21.71
C CYS A 260 -21.60 1.49 21.02
N ILE A 261 -22.66 1.84 20.31
CA ILE A 261 -23.40 0.95 19.42
C ILE A 261 -23.23 1.48 18.00
N ILE A 262 -22.92 0.59 17.06
CA ILE A 262 -22.87 0.91 15.63
C ILE A 262 -24.11 0.34 14.97
N ASN A 263 -24.90 1.17 14.28
CA ASN A 263 -26.05 0.69 13.52
C ASN A 263 -25.62 0.10 12.16
N GLU A 264 -26.57 -0.50 11.43
CA GLU A 264 -26.32 -1.07 10.09
C GLU A 264 -25.83 -0.06 9.05
N LYS A 265 -26.03 1.24 9.29
CA LYS A 265 -25.56 2.35 8.44
C LYS A 265 -24.17 2.85 8.83
N GLY A 266 -23.52 2.25 9.84
CA GLY A 266 -22.21 2.66 10.34
C GLY A 266 -22.24 3.92 11.22
N GLU A 267 -23.42 4.35 11.69
CA GLU A 267 -23.57 5.49 12.59
C GLU A 267 -23.41 5.05 14.05
N PHE A 268 -22.84 5.94 14.86
CA PHE A 268 -22.46 5.68 16.24
C PHE A 268 -23.49 6.23 17.23
N PHE A 269 -23.82 5.44 18.23
CA PHE A 269 -24.76 5.79 19.30
C PHE A 269 -24.18 5.44 20.67
N ASP A 270 -24.60 6.16 21.70
CA ASP A 270 -24.41 5.75 23.09
C ASP A 270 -25.36 4.60 23.46
N LEU A 271 -25.22 4.07 24.68
CA LEU A 271 -26.09 3.01 25.19
C LEU A 271 -27.55 3.45 25.41
N HIS A 272 -27.83 4.74 25.37
CA HIS A 272 -29.17 5.32 25.50
C HIS A 272 -29.82 5.61 24.13
N GLY A 273 -29.11 5.31 23.03
CA GLY A 273 -29.60 5.53 21.67
C GLY A 273 -29.41 6.96 21.16
N ASN A 274 -28.63 7.80 21.85
CA ASN A 274 -28.28 9.13 21.34
C ASN A 274 -27.12 9.03 20.36
N ARG A 275 -27.23 9.73 19.23
CA ARG A 275 -26.18 9.76 18.21
C ARG A 275 -24.92 10.44 18.75
N LEU A 276 -23.79 9.76 18.63
CA LEU A 276 -22.47 10.30 18.95
C LEU A 276 -21.98 11.20 17.81
N THR A 277 -21.48 12.37 18.18
CA THR A 277 -20.90 13.35 17.24
C THR A 277 -19.53 13.78 17.74
N CYS A 278 -18.67 14.22 16.82
CA CYS A 278 -17.35 14.75 17.17
C CYS A 278 -17.44 16.07 17.96
N HIS A 279 -18.53 16.82 17.76
CA HIS A 279 -18.77 18.13 18.35
C HIS A 279 -20.03 18.08 19.20
N GLY A 280 -19.86 17.92 20.52
CA GLY A 280 -20.99 17.84 21.45
C GLY A 280 -20.59 17.33 22.83
N LYS A 281 -21.58 17.30 23.74
CA LYS A 281 -21.40 16.72 25.07
C LYS A 281 -21.21 15.21 24.92
N SER A 282 -20.13 14.70 25.51
CA SER A 282 -19.88 13.25 25.49
C SER A 282 -20.82 12.56 26.47
N PRO A 283 -21.28 11.33 26.17
CA PRO A 283 -22.00 10.52 27.15
C PRO A 283 -21.13 10.28 28.39
N GLU A 284 -21.74 9.86 29.49
CA GLU A 284 -20.96 9.48 30.66
C GLU A 284 -20.01 8.32 30.34
N PRO A 285 -18.76 8.37 30.81
CA PRO A 285 -17.82 7.29 30.61
C PRO A 285 -18.22 6.09 31.45
N VAL A 286 -18.00 4.90 30.89
CA VAL A 286 -18.11 3.64 31.64
C VAL A 286 -17.08 3.61 32.77
N ARG A 287 -15.88 4.12 32.48
CA ARG A 287 -14.80 4.22 33.47
C ARG A 287 -13.84 5.34 33.10
N THR A 288 -13.27 6.00 34.10
CA THR A 288 -12.21 6.98 33.93
C THR A 288 -11.02 6.63 34.82
N TRP A 289 -9.82 6.76 34.27
CA TRP A 289 -8.55 6.65 34.98
C TRP A 289 -7.91 8.02 35.10
N GLU A 290 -7.23 8.25 36.21
CA GLU A 290 -6.45 9.45 36.50
C GLU A 290 -5.05 9.00 36.92
N CYS A 291 -4.05 9.31 36.09
CA CYS A 291 -2.68 8.84 36.28
C CYS A 291 -1.68 9.97 35.97
N ARG A 292 -0.45 9.87 36.46
CA ARG A 292 0.60 10.89 36.28
C ARG A 292 1.54 10.59 35.12
N THR A 293 1.67 9.32 34.74
CA THR A 293 2.59 8.88 33.69
C THR A 293 1.90 7.99 32.68
N ALA A 294 2.44 7.90 31.46
CA ALA A 294 1.92 7.00 30.45
C ALA A 294 2.00 5.54 30.92
N LYS A 295 3.10 5.19 31.59
CA LYS A 295 3.32 3.85 32.15
C LYS A 295 2.26 3.49 33.18
N GLU A 296 2.04 4.37 34.16
CA GLU A 296 1.02 4.18 35.19
C GLU A 296 -0.35 3.97 34.56
N LEU A 297 -0.72 4.83 33.60
CA LEU A 297 -2.00 4.73 32.89
C LEU A 297 -2.14 3.39 32.16
N THR A 298 -1.12 2.99 31.38
CA THR A 298 -1.18 1.71 30.65
C THR A 298 -1.22 0.50 31.57
N THR A 299 -0.55 0.54 32.72
CA THR A 299 -0.62 -0.55 33.71
C THR A 299 -1.99 -0.61 34.39
N GLU A 300 -2.56 0.53 34.79
CA GLU A 300 -3.92 0.57 35.38
C GLU A 300 -4.98 0.07 34.39
N LEU A 301 -4.81 0.37 33.10
CA LEU A 301 -5.81 0.11 32.08
C LEU A 301 -5.66 -1.28 31.44
N LEU A 302 -4.44 -1.74 31.16
CA LEU A 302 -4.18 -2.99 30.44
C LEU A 302 -3.87 -4.18 31.36
N GLU A 303 -3.33 -3.93 32.56
CA GLU A 303 -2.92 -5.00 33.47
C GLU A 303 -3.86 -5.15 34.67
N LYS A 304 -4.39 -4.04 35.19
CA LYS A 304 -5.22 -4.06 36.43
C LYS A 304 -6.72 -3.99 36.18
N TRP A 305 -7.16 -3.58 34.99
CA TRP A 305 -8.57 -3.61 34.66
C TRP A 305 -9.00 -5.01 34.24
N ASP A 306 -9.83 -5.63 35.08
CA ASP A 306 -10.38 -6.98 34.94
C ASP A 306 -11.18 -7.27 33.65
N MET A 307 -11.62 -6.22 32.95
CA MET A 307 -12.34 -6.35 31.67
C MET A 307 -11.49 -5.97 30.46
N ALA A 308 -10.21 -5.61 30.65
CA ALA A 308 -9.34 -5.15 29.57
C ALA A 308 -9.22 -6.19 28.45
N ASP A 309 -9.08 -7.47 28.79
CA ASP A 309 -8.96 -8.59 27.85
C ASP A 309 -10.23 -8.82 27.01
N LYS A 310 -11.41 -8.55 27.58
CA LYS A 310 -12.72 -8.73 26.92
C LYS A 310 -13.07 -7.55 26.04
N VAL A 311 -12.79 -6.36 26.55
CA VAL A 311 -13.31 -5.09 26.01
C VAL A 311 -12.30 -4.44 25.07
N LEU A 312 -11.00 -4.67 25.25
CA LEU A 312 -9.97 -4.09 24.40
C LEU A 312 -9.60 -5.02 23.26
N SER A 313 -9.03 -4.40 22.22
CA SER A 313 -8.38 -5.07 21.11
C SER A 313 -6.91 -4.69 21.11
N VAL A 314 -6.07 -5.42 20.38
CA VAL A 314 -4.66 -5.03 20.20
C VAL A 314 -4.55 -3.62 19.60
N GLY A 315 -5.52 -3.23 18.76
CA GLY A 315 -5.65 -1.87 18.23
C GLY A 315 -5.84 -0.81 19.32
N HIS A 316 -6.73 -1.07 20.30
CA HIS A 316 -6.89 -0.22 21.47
C HIS A 316 -5.59 -0.08 22.26
N GLY A 317 -4.89 -1.19 22.54
CA GLY A 317 -3.63 -1.16 23.28
C GLY A 317 -2.58 -0.27 22.60
N GLY A 318 -2.43 -0.41 21.29
CA GLY A 318 -1.54 0.44 20.50
C GLY A 318 -1.95 1.92 20.47
N TYR A 319 -3.25 2.22 20.43
CA TYR A 319 -3.76 3.58 20.51
C TYR A 319 -3.53 4.23 21.88
N ILE A 320 -3.94 3.55 22.95
CA ILE A 320 -3.82 3.99 24.33
C ILE A 320 -2.36 4.29 24.66
N GLY A 321 -1.43 3.41 24.27
CA GLY A 321 0.00 3.62 24.51
C GLY A 321 0.54 4.89 23.87
N ARG A 322 0.21 5.16 22.60
CA ARG A 322 0.66 6.37 21.90
C ARG A 322 0.04 7.64 22.50
N GLU A 323 -1.26 7.64 22.74
CA GLU A 323 -1.93 8.80 23.33
C GLU A 323 -1.46 9.08 24.76
N ALA A 324 -1.23 8.05 25.56
CA ALA A 324 -0.68 8.20 26.90
C ALA A 324 0.71 8.84 26.88
N GLN A 325 1.60 8.39 25.99
CA GLN A 325 2.93 8.99 25.82
C GLN A 325 2.87 10.43 25.33
N LYS A 326 2.00 10.72 24.35
CA LYS A 326 1.77 12.06 23.81
C LYS A 326 1.23 13.01 24.88
N ALA A 327 0.28 12.55 25.69
CA ALA A 327 -0.29 13.32 26.80
C ALA A 327 0.74 13.59 27.90
N GLU A 328 1.55 12.59 28.25
CA GLU A 328 2.64 12.71 29.22
C GLU A 328 3.69 13.72 28.75
N ASP A 329 4.15 13.61 27.50
CA ASP A 329 5.11 14.55 26.93
C ASP A 329 4.55 15.98 26.88
N ALA A 330 3.29 16.18 26.49
CA ALA A 330 2.64 17.48 26.48
C ALA A 330 2.50 18.10 27.90
N LEU A 331 2.27 17.27 28.92
CA LEU A 331 2.25 17.68 30.32
C LEU A 331 3.62 18.20 30.77
N TYR A 332 4.70 17.49 30.45
CA TYR A 332 6.05 17.84 30.92
C TYR A 332 6.72 18.93 30.08
N SER A 333 6.54 18.91 28.77
CA SER A 333 7.12 19.90 27.84
C SER A 333 6.37 21.23 27.82
N GLY A 334 5.13 21.26 28.35
CA GLY A 334 4.26 22.44 28.27
C GLY A 334 3.58 22.62 26.91
N ARG A 335 3.85 21.76 25.92
CA ARG A 335 3.23 21.81 24.58
C ARG A 335 1.73 21.53 24.63
N ASP A 336 0.98 22.05 23.68
CA ASP A 336 -0.46 21.80 23.59
C ASP A 336 -0.74 20.33 23.29
N TYR A 337 -1.64 19.75 24.08
CA TYR A 337 -2.13 18.40 23.86
C TYR A 337 -3.39 18.43 23.00
N ARG A 338 -3.36 17.66 21.92
CA ARG A 338 -4.53 17.35 21.10
C ARG A 338 -4.55 15.86 20.83
N GLN A 339 -5.61 15.21 21.28
CA GLN A 339 -5.89 13.81 20.97
C GLN A 339 -6.01 13.63 19.45
N ASP A 340 -5.45 12.53 18.93
CA ASP A 340 -5.59 12.12 17.53
C ASP A 340 -7.06 11.92 17.10
#